data_AF-A0A4S4BAR5-F1
#
_entry.id   AF-A0A4S4BAR5-F1
#
_cell.length_a   1.000
_cell.length_b   1.000
_cell.length_c   1.000
_cell.angle_alpha   90.00
_cell.angle_beta   90.00
_cell.angle_gamma   90.00
#
_symmetry.space_group_name_H-M   'P 1'
#
loop_
_entity.id
_entity.type
_entity.pdbx_description
1 polymer ?
#
loop_
_entity_poly.entity_id
_entity_poly.type
_entity_poly.pdbx_seq_one_letter_code
_entity_poly.pdbx_strand_id
1 'polypeptide(L)'
;MLKAQILSTLLALGTATRAGDALTPDLVKPWLDKHIGNLTSKAQALRDGATWTEVGALLEAAVQAAQELKPVLAGTARAQFVLAVVQALVREFAPPSATWLTVMLSSPFTLMLIEMAFKRLFPGS
;
A
#
# COMPACT_ATOMS: atom_id res chain seq x y z
N MET A 1 -4.00 13.55 -10.41
CA MET A 1 -2.57 13.69 -10.01
C MET A 1 -2.10 12.52 -9.14
N LEU A 2 -2.83 12.16 -8.07
CA LEU A 2 -2.47 11.05 -7.16
C LEU A 2 -2.07 9.73 -7.84
N LYS A 3 -2.86 9.22 -8.80
CA LYS A 3 -2.55 7.97 -9.52
C LYS A 3 -1.16 8.00 -10.17
N ALA A 4 -0.79 9.11 -10.79
CA ALA A 4 0.50 9.27 -11.47
C ALA A 4 1.65 9.31 -10.45
N GLN A 5 1.46 9.98 -9.31
CA GLN A 5 2.45 10.00 -8.23
C GLN A 5 2.66 8.60 -7.63
N ILE A 6 1.58 7.87 -7.34
CA ILE A 6 1.66 6.50 -6.82
C ILE A 6 2.37 5.61 -7.83
N LEU A 7 2.01 5.70 -9.10
CA LEU A 7 2.69 4.96 -10.16
C LEU A 7 4.20 5.27 -10.19
N SER A 8 4.59 6.54 -10.16
CA SER A 8 6.01 6.93 -10.13
C SER A 8 6.74 6.39 -8.89
N THR A 9 6.14 6.47 -7.71
CA THR A 9 6.72 5.94 -6.47
C THR A 9 6.91 4.42 -6.54
N LEU A 10 5.92 3.71 -7.09
CA LEU A 10 5.95 2.25 -7.23
C LEU A 10 7.00 1.78 -8.24
N LEU A 11 7.21 2.54 -9.31
CA LEU A 11 8.27 2.26 -10.29
C LEU A 11 9.66 2.60 -9.72
N ALA A 12 9.76 3.67 -8.94
CA ALA A 12 11.01 4.11 -8.30
C ALA A 12 11.49 3.16 -7.18
N LEU A 13 10.58 2.38 -6.58
CA LEU A 13 10.93 1.32 -5.63
C LEU A 13 11.84 0.24 -6.25
N GLY A 14 11.88 0.13 -7.59
CA GLY A 14 12.71 -0.86 -8.28
C GLY A 14 12.40 -2.30 -7.85
N THR A 15 11.17 -2.56 -7.40
CA THR A 15 10.81 -3.84 -6.80
C THR A 15 10.93 -4.94 -7.86
N ALA A 16 11.81 -5.91 -7.62
CA ALA A 16 11.95 -7.07 -8.49
C ALA A 16 10.68 -7.91 -8.42
N THR A 17 10.13 -8.23 -9.59
CA THR A 17 9.07 -9.21 -9.76
C THR A 17 9.62 -10.62 -9.55
N ARG A 18 8.74 -11.61 -9.43
CA ARG A 18 9.12 -13.04 -9.35
C ARG A 18 9.95 -13.50 -10.54
N ALA A 19 9.85 -12.83 -11.69
CA ALA A 19 10.64 -13.13 -12.88
C ALA A 19 12.07 -12.56 -12.81
N GLY A 20 12.39 -11.77 -11.78
CA GLY A 20 13.66 -11.03 -11.67
C GLY A 20 13.65 -9.67 -12.36
N ASP A 21 12.62 -9.40 -13.18
CA ASP A 21 12.45 -8.12 -13.88
C ASP A 21 11.87 -7.03 -12.96
N ALA A 22 12.17 -5.77 -13.28
CA ALA A 22 11.57 -4.63 -12.58
C ALA A 22 10.06 -4.54 -12.81
N LEU A 23 9.34 -4.05 -11.80
CA LEU A 23 7.91 -3.75 -11.91
C LEU A 23 7.65 -2.75 -13.06
N THR A 24 6.74 -3.09 -13.98
CA THR A 24 6.43 -2.25 -15.15
C THR A 24 5.12 -1.47 -14.99
N PRO A 25 4.96 -0.33 -15.71
CA PRO A 25 3.71 0.43 -15.67
C PRO A 25 2.49 -0.38 -16.11
N ASP A 26 2.66 -1.32 -17.03
CA ASP A 26 1.57 -2.14 -17.58
C ASP A 26 0.99 -3.12 -16.56
N LEU A 27 1.78 -3.52 -15.57
CA LEU A 27 1.32 -4.35 -14.45
C LEU A 27 0.64 -3.50 -13.36
N VAL A 28 1.11 -2.28 -13.15
CA VAL A 28 0.67 -1.41 -12.05
C VAL A 28 -0.56 -0.59 -12.41
N LYS A 29 -0.66 -0.07 -13.64
CA LYS A 29 -1.79 0.78 -14.07
C LYS A 29 -3.16 0.09 -13.94
N PRO A 30 -3.37 -1.15 -14.44
CA PRO A 30 -4.67 -1.81 -14.32
C PRO A 30 -5.06 -2.06 -12.85
N TRP A 31 -4.06 -2.41 -12.03
CA TRP A 31 -4.27 -2.59 -10.59
C TRP A 31 -4.67 -1.27 -9.91
N LEU A 32 -3.97 -0.17 -10.23
CA LEU A 32 -4.31 1.15 -9.71
C LEU A 32 -5.71 1.55 -10.15
N ASP A 33 -6.07 1.39 -11.42
CA ASP A 33 -7.39 1.77 -11.91
C ASP A 33 -8.53 1.03 -11.22
N LYS A 34 -8.30 -0.25 -10.87
CA LYS A 34 -9.26 -1.07 -10.14
C LYS A 34 -9.38 -0.70 -8.67
N HIS A 35 -8.26 -0.51 -7.96
CA HIS A 35 -8.26 -0.47 -6.49
C HIS A 35 -8.11 0.94 -5.89
N ILE A 36 -7.55 1.89 -6.63
CA ILE A 36 -7.17 3.19 -6.06
C ILE A 36 -8.38 4.01 -5.61
N GLY A 37 -9.55 3.85 -6.23
CA GLY A 37 -10.78 4.53 -5.81
C GLY A 37 -11.20 4.15 -4.39
N ASN A 38 -11.23 2.84 -4.11
CA ASN A 38 -11.54 2.31 -2.78
C ASN A 38 -10.48 2.73 -1.74
N LEU A 39 -9.19 2.61 -2.08
CA LEU A 39 -8.11 3.00 -1.18
C LEU A 39 -8.10 4.51 -0.90
N THR A 40 -8.44 5.33 -1.89
CA THR A 40 -8.59 6.79 -1.73
C THR A 40 -9.74 7.11 -0.79
N SER A 41 -10.90 6.46 -0.94
CA SER A 41 -12.04 6.65 -0.05
C SER A 41 -11.69 6.32 1.41
N LYS A 42 -10.95 5.22 1.64
CA LYS A 42 -10.46 4.86 2.99
C LYS A 42 -9.42 5.84 3.52
N ALA A 43 -8.53 6.34 2.67
CA ALA A 43 -7.56 7.34 3.06
C ALA A 43 -8.21 8.70 3.38
N GLN A 44 -9.27 9.06 2.67
CA GLN A 44 -10.06 10.27 2.95
C GLN A 44 -10.72 10.21 4.32
N ALA A 45 -11.18 9.03 4.77
CA ALA A 45 -11.73 8.87 6.12
C ALA A 45 -10.72 9.23 7.23
N LEU A 46 -9.41 9.18 6.96
CA LEU A 46 -8.38 9.64 7.90
C LEU A 46 -8.44 11.15 8.17
N ARG A 47 -9.08 11.93 7.30
CA ARG A 47 -9.26 13.39 7.46
C ARG A 47 -10.17 13.74 8.63
N ASP A 48 -11.21 12.93 8.82
CA ASP A 48 -12.25 13.16 9.83
C ASP A 48 -11.82 12.66 11.22
N GLY A 49 -10.74 11.88 11.26
CA GLY A 49 -10.10 11.37 12.47
C GLY A 49 -9.26 10.16 12.13
N ALA A 50 -7.94 10.29 12.17
CA ALA A 50 -7.05 9.15 12.01
C ALA A 50 -7.00 8.34 13.31
N THR A 51 -7.92 7.39 13.49
CA THR A 51 -7.85 6.40 14.57
C THR A 51 -7.18 5.13 14.08
N TRP A 52 -6.80 4.26 15.02
CA TRP A 52 -6.26 2.93 14.71
C TRP A 52 -7.22 2.09 13.86
N THR A 53 -8.53 2.33 13.95
CA THR A 53 -9.54 1.62 13.16
C THR A 53 -9.49 2.01 11.69
N GLU A 54 -9.50 3.30 11.33
CA GLU A 54 -9.42 3.71 9.92
C GLU A 54 -8.08 3.32 9.30
N VAL A 55 -6.99 3.41 10.07
CA VAL A 55 -5.65 3.02 9.64
C VAL A 55 -5.58 1.52 9.38
N GLY A 56 -6.12 0.70 10.28
CA GLY A 56 -6.25 -0.73 10.11
C GLY A 56 -7.08 -1.09 8.87
N ALA A 57 -8.21 -0.40 8.67
CA ALA A 57 -9.07 -0.61 7.51
C ALA A 57 -8.39 -0.24 6.17
N LEU A 58 -7.58 0.82 6.15
CA LEU A 58 -6.78 1.20 4.97
C LEU A 58 -5.69 0.15 4.68
N LEU A 59 -4.92 -0.25 5.70
CA LEU A 59 -3.88 -1.27 5.56
C LEU A 59 -4.46 -2.61 5.10
N GLU A 60 -5.54 -3.06 5.72
CA GLU A 60 -6.20 -4.31 5.36
C GLU A 60 -6.74 -4.28 3.92
N ALA A 61 -7.38 -3.18 3.51
CA ALA A 61 -7.85 -3.03 2.13
C ALA A 61 -6.70 -3.03 1.12
N ALA A 62 -5.57 -2.39 1.46
CA ALA A 62 -4.40 -2.38 0.61
C ALA A 62 -3.75 -3.77 0.50
N VAL A 63 -3.69 -4.52 1.61
CA VAL A 63 -3.22 -5.92 1.63
C VAL A 63 -4.12 -6.82 0.79
N GLN A 64 -5.44 -6.69 0.94
CA GLN A 64 -6.42 -7.44 0.15
C GLN A 64 -6.28 -7.14 -1.35
N ALA A 65 -6.17 -5.86 -1.72
CA ALA A 65 -5.97 -5.45 -3.11
C ALA A 65 -4.64 -5.98 -3.67
N ALA A 66 -3.56 -5.91 -2.90
CA ALA A 66 -2.25 -6.37 -3.34
C ALA A 66 -2.13 -7.91 -3.43
N GLN A 67 -3.09 -8.68 -2.89
CA GLN A 67 -3.12 -10.14 -3.08
C GLN A 67 -3.24 -10.52 -4.56
N GLU A 68 -3.90 -9.71 -5.38
CA GLU A 68 -3.99 -9.92 -6.83
C GLU A 68 -2.62 -9.85 -7.51
N LEU A 69 -1.64 -9.19 -6.88
CA LEU A 69 -0.26 -9.12 -7.35
C LEU A 69 0.58 -10.33 -6.90
N LYS A 70 -0.01 -11.33 -6.23
CA LYS A 70 0.69 -12.58 -5.87
C LYS A 70 1.46 -13.26 -7.00
N PRO A 71 0.94 -13.41 -8.23
CA PRO A 71 1.69 -14.03 -9.31
C PRO A 71 2.91 -13.20 -9.74
N VAL A 72 2.94 -11.91 -9.45
CA VAL A 72 3.98 -10.97 -9.88
C VAL A 72 4.98 -10.66 -8.76
N LEU A 73 4.51 -10.49 -7.53
CA LEU A 73 5.29 -10.04 -6.36
C LEU A 73 5.24 -11.10 -5.26
N ALA A 74 6.39 -11.51 -4.73
CA ALA A 74 6.50 -12.47 -3.62
C ALA A 74 6.93 -11.80 -2.32
N GLY A 75 6.41 -12.29 -1.19
CA GLY A 75 6.89 -11.95 0.15
C GLY A 75 7.02 -10.44 0.39
N THR A 76 8.22 -10.03 0.78
CA THR A 76 8.57 -8.65 1.15
C THR A 76 8.32 -7.63 0.04
N ALA A 77 8.49 -8.00 -1.24
CA ALA A 77 8.24 -7.11 -2.37
C ALA A 77 6.76 -6.67 -2.43
N ARG A 78 5.84 -7.58 -2.10
CA ARG A 78 4.40 -7.27 -2.06
C ARG A 78 4.07 -6.37 -0.86
N ALA A 79 4.71 -6.60 0.28
CA ALA A 79 4.53 -5.75 1.46
C ALA A 79 5.09 -4.32 1.23
N GLN A 80 6.23 -4.19 0.56
CA GLN A 80 6.80 -2.90 0.16
C GLN A 80 5.87 -2.15 -0.80
N PHE A 81 5.27 -2.86 -1.75
CA PHE A 81 4.27 -2.28 -2.65
C PHE A 81 3.09 -1.70 -1.87
N VAL A 82 2.50 -2.48 -0.95
CA VAL A 82 1.42 -2.01 -0.08
C VAL A 82 1.84 -0.79 0.72
N LEU A 83 3.02 -0.85 1.36
CA LEU A 83 3.53 0.24 2.19
C LEU A 83 3.65 1.55 1.39
N ALA A 84 4.20 1.50 0.18
CA ALA A 84 4.37 2.68 -0.66
C ALA A 84 3.03 3.28 -1.12
N VAL A 85 2.04 2.45 -1.45
CA VAL A 85 0.68 2.93 -1.76
C VAL A 85 0.08 3.64 -0.55
N VAL A 86 0.17 3.02 0.63
CA VAL A 86 -0.40 3.58 1.86
C VAL A 86 0.32 4.86 2.28
N GLN A 87 1.65 4.93 2.19
CA GLN A 87 2.43 6.15 2.45
C GLN A 87 2.02 7.29 1.51
N ALA A 88 1.86 7.02 0.22
CA ALA A 88 1.43 8.03 -0.74
C ALA A 88 0.02 8.55 -0.44
N LEU A 89 -0.90 7.65 -0.07
CA LEU A 89 -2.26 8.02 0.33
C LEU A 89 -2.29 8.83 1.62
N VAL A 90 -1.55 8.40 2.64
CA VAL A 90 -1.46 9.14 3.91
C VAL A 90 -0.82 10.50 3.71
N ARG A 91 0.19 10.63 2.85
CA ARG A 91 0.79 11.93 2.52
C ARG A 91 -0.20 12.91 1.89
N GLU A 92 -1.13 12.41 1.07
CA GLU A 92 -2.12 13.24 0.37
C GLU A 92 -3.34 13.57 1.25
N PHE A 93 -3.77 12.63 2.09
CA PHE A 93 -5.05 12.72 2.78
C PHE A 93 -4.95 12.90 4.28
N ALA A 94 -3.85 12.54 4.94
CA ALA A 94 -3.80 12.62 6.39
C ALA A 94 -3.79 14.08 6.90
N PRO A 95 -4.54 14.39 7.98
CA PRO A 95 -4.54 15.71 8.56
C PRO A 95 -3.22 15.98 9.30
N PRO A 96 -2.84 17.26 9.53
CA PRO A 96 -1.61 17.60 10.27
C PRO A 96 -1.52 16.97 11.67
N SER A 97 -2.67 16.81 12.34
CA SER A 97 -2.79 16.14 13.64
C SER A 97 -2.39 14.66 13.60
N ALA A 98 -2.37 14.03 12.43
CA ALA A 98 -2.01 12.63 12.23
C ALA A 98 -0.53 12.43 11.88
N THR A 99 0.37 13.35 12.27
CA THR A 99 1.83 13.24 12.02
C THR A 99 2.41 11.91 12.53
N TRP A 100 1.84 11.36 13.60
CA TRP A 100 2.18 10.05 14.13
C TRP A 100 2.03 8.91 13.10
N LEU A 101 1.09 9.02 12.14
CA LEU A 101 0.93 8.06 11.05
C LEU A 101 2.13 8.06 10.13
N THR A 102 2.62 9.23 9.75
CA THR A 102 3.79 9.34 8.88
C THR A 102 5.01 8.74 9.56
N VAL A 103 5.19 8.99 10.86
CA VAL A 103 6.28 8.40 11.66
C VAL A 103 6.14 6.87 11.72
N MET A 104 4.93 6.37 12.01
CA MET A 104 4.67 4.93 12.08
C MET A 104 4.89 4.25 10.73
N LEU A 105 4.35 4.78 9.63
CA LEU A 105 4.54 4.22 8.28
C LEU A 105 5.98 4.30 7.78
N SER A 106 6.81 5.17 8.33
CA SER A 106 8.25 5.23 8.01
C SER A 106 9.08 4.22 8.80
N SER A 107 8.49 3.58 9.81
CA SER A 107 9.15 2.56 10.63
C SER A 107 9.26 1.22 9.89
N PRO A 108 10.41 0.51 10.01
CA PRO A 108 10.55 -0.86 9.49
C PRO A 108 9.54 -1.83 10.11
N PHE A 109 9.00 -1.51 11.30
CA PHE A 109 7.95 -2.29 11.96
C PHE A 109 6.67 -2.39 11.11
N THR A 110 6.31 -1.34 10.38
CA THR A 110 5.08 -1.33 9.56
C THR A 110 5.15 -2.34 8.43
N LEU A 111 6.33 -2.52 7.82
CA LEU A 111 6.52 -3.55 6.81
C LEU A 111 6.26 -4.95 7.39
N MET A 112 6.76 -5.22 8.60
CA MET A 112 6.50 -6.47 9.32
C MET A 112 5.01 -6.67 9.62
N LEU A 113 4.30 -5.62 10.04
CA LEU A 113 2.85 -5.67 10.26
C LEU A 113 2.08 -6.02 8.98
N ILE A 114 2.49 -5.46 7.84
CA ILE A 114 1.89 -5.76 6.53
C ILE A 114 2.15 -7.22 6.15
N GLU A 115 3.37 -7.73 6.35
CA GLU A 115 3.68 -9.14 6.12
C GLU A 115 2.86 -10.07 7.03
N MET A 116 2.69 -9.71 8.31
CA MET A 116 1.82 -10.45 9.23
C MET A 116 0.37 -10.40 8.79
N ALA A 117 -0.12 -9.26 8.29
CA ALA A 117 -1.45 -9.12 7.75
C ALA A 117 -1.67 -10.03 6.52
N PHE A 118 -0.69 -10.14 5.62
CA PHE A 118 -0.74 -11.12 4.53
C PHE A 118 -0.85 -12.54 5.07
N LYS A 119 -0.01 -12.94 6.03
CA LYS A 119 -0.04 -14.28 6.63
C LYS A 119 -1.38 -14.58 7.33
N ARG A 120 -1.96 -13.58 8.00
CA ARG A 120 -3.26 -13.69 8.70
C ARG A 120 -4.43 -13.83 7.73
N LEU A 121 -4.48 -12.98 6.71
CA LEU A 121 -5.60 -12.91 5.76
C LEU A 121 -5.52 -13.99 4.67
N PHE A 122 -4.31 -14.43 4.34
CA PHE A 122 -4.05 -15.40 3.29
C PHE A 122 -3.05 -16.47 3.76
N PRO A 123 -3.46 -17.37 4.68
CA PRO A 123 -2.60 -18.46 5.11
C PRO A 123 -2.18 -19.32 3.91
N GLY A 124 -0.87 -19.41 3.65
CA GLY A 124 -0.29 -20.14 2.50
C GLY A 124 0.02 -19.30 1.25
N SER A 125 0.02 -17.96 1.36
CA SER A 125 0.30 -17.03 0.24
C SER A 125 1.75 -16.61 0.04
#